data_AF-A0A0Q7GRV2-F1
#
_entry.id   AF-A0A0Q7GRV2-F1
#
_cell.length_a   1.000
_cell.length_b   1.000
_cell.length_c   1.000
_cell.angle_alpha   90.00
_cell.angle_beta   90.00
_cell.angle_gamma   90.00
#
_symmetry.space_group_name_H-M   'P 1'
#
loop_
_entity.id
_entity.type
_entity.pdbx_description
1 polymer ?
#
loop_
_entity_poly.entity_id
_entity_poly.type
_entity_poly.pdbx_seq_one_letter_code
_entity_poly.pdbx_strand_id
1 'polypeptide(L)'
;MKYNRIKVADLEKNQPNKLLTTNDDGELKFSDINDIKVSIYDALDYSTAGMSLDARQGKILKDLIDTINIVLASDNFNLSTIQKLADAIEELQNSLNTNLINDLTSGGVTKALTAEMGKVLQNNKVDKLTGKGLSTEDYSSAEKAKLVYIDQTKDIEKPISTAQLAALASKQDIVNQVEVSTSQIAQSSWHGKTVFFKTNVTITIPASGLPPGYTFEGATLPGCTLTWTIAAPKAWAMGAPPTIAEKSIFTLMQQMSDSNNIYLFGV
;
A
#
# COMPACT_ATOMS: atom_id res chain seq x y z
N MET A 1 -24.08 -81.11 -74.88
CA MET A 1 -22.76 -80.89 -74.27
C MET A 1 -21.71 -81.57 -75.14
N LYS A 2 -20.90 -80.80 -75.87
CA LYS A 2 -19.71 -81.35 -76.55
C LYS A 2 -18.69 -81.66 -75.45
N TYR A 3 -18.41 -82.94 -75.21
CA TYR A 3 -17.34 -83.32 -74.30
C TYR A 3 -16.02 -83.23 -75.06
N ASN A 4 -15.01 -82.59 -74.47
CA ASN A 4 -13.64 -82.67 -74.96
C ASN A 4 -13.13 -84.09 -74.81
N ARG A 5 -13.20 -84.88 -75.89
CA ARG A 5 -12.57 -86.19 -75.94
C ARG A 5 -11.21 -86.00 -76.59
N ILE A 6 -10.15 -86.18 -75.80
CA ILE A 6 -8.79 -86.31 -76.31
C ILE A 6 -8.79 -87.52 -77.25
N LYS A 7 -8.43 -87.35 -78.52
CA LYS A 7 -8.22 -88.47 -79.43
C LYS A 7 -6.77 -88.92 -79.31
N VAL A 8 -6.52 -90.21 -79.52
CA VAL A 8 -5.15 -90.76 -79.53
C VAL A 8 -4.27 -90.00 -80.54
N ALA A 9 -4.83 -89.64 -81.70
CA ALA A 9 -4.16 -88.83 -82.72
C ALA A 9 -3.73 -87.42 -82.26
N ASP A 10 -4.35 -86.90 -81.19
CA ASP A 10 -3.98 -85.60 -80.59
C ASP A 10 -2.75 -85.74 -79.67
N LEU A 11 -2.50 -86.95 -79.13
CA LEU A 11 -1.34 -87.29 -78.31
C LEU A 11 -0.14 -87.77 -79.14
N GLU A 12 -0.40 -88.34 -80.32
CA GLU A 12 0.62 -88.84 -81.25
C GLU A 12 1.33 -87.72 -82.03
N LYS A 13 0.75 -86.51 -82.07
CA LYS A 13 1.34 -85.32 -82.68
C LYS A 13 2.17 -84.56 -81.63
N ASN A 14 3.40 -84.98 -81.41
CA ASN A 14 4.34 -84.19 -80.62
C ASN A 14 4.78 -82.96 -81.44
N GLN A 15 4.39 -81.76 -81.00
CA GLN A 15 4.97 -80.50 -81.48
C GLN A 15 5.95 -80.02 -80.40
N PRO A 16 7.26 -79.97 -80.67
CA PRO A 16 8.23 -79.50 -79.68
C PRO A 16 7.88 -78.07 -79.24
N ASN A 17 8.02 -77.81 -77.95
CA ASN A 17 7.71 -76.52 -77.31
C ASN A 17 6.25 -76.03 -77.41
N LYS A 18 5.27 -76.93 -77.60
CA LYS A 18 3.84 -76.58 -77.52
C LYS A 18 3.11 -77.44 -76.50
N LEU A 19 2.11 -76.87 -75.83
CA LEU A 19 1.22 -77.58 -74.91
C LEU A 19 -0.19 -77.66 -75.50
N LEU A 20 -0.85 -78.80 -75.32
CA LEU A 20 -2.27 -78.92 -75.66
C LEU A 20 -3.11 -78.18 -74.61
N THR A 21 -3.75 -77.11 -75.03
CA THR A 21 -4.58 -76.21 -74.20
C THR A 21 -5.98 -76.12 -74.78
N THR A 22 -6.94 -75.69 -73.98
CA THR A 22 -8.31 -75.43 -74.46
C THR A 22 -8.42 -73.97 -74.87
N ASN A 23 -9.04 -73.67 -76.02
CA ASN A 23 -9.36 -72.30 -76.43
C ASN A 23 -10.63 -71.78 -75.75
N ASP A 24 -10.98 -70.51 -75.98
CA ASP A 24 -12.15 -69.86 -75.38
C ASP A 24 -13.48 -70.52 -75.81
N ASP A 25 -13.50 -71.17 -76.97
CA ASP A 25 -14.64 -71.94 -77.50
C ASP A 25 -14.73 -73.37 -76.92
N GLY A 26 -13.78 -73.75 -76.06
CA GLY A 26 -13.74 -75.06 -75.43
C GLY A 26 -13.10 -76.16 -76.27
N GLU A 27 -12.41 -75.87 -77.38
CA GLU A 27 -11.74 -76.84 -78.25
C GLU A 27 -10.24 -77.00 -77.91
N LEU A 28 -9.68 -78.19 -78.15
CA LEU A 28 -8.24 -78.47 -77.91
C LEU A 28 -7.37 -77.89 -79.03
N LYS A 29 -6.40 -77.05 -78.68
CA LYS A 29 -5.37 -76.49 -79.58
C LYS A 29 -3.97 -76.59 -78.99
N PHE A 30 -2.95 -76.76 -79.83
CA PHE A 30 -1.56 -76.64 -79.41
C PHE A 30 -1.17 -75.16 -79.35
N SER A 31 -0.90 -74.66 -78.15
CA SER A 31 -0.39 -73.30 -77.92
C SER A 31 1.11 -73.34 -77.66
N ASP A 32 1.83 -72.32 -78.12
CA ASP A 32 3.27 -72.21 -77.85
C ASP A 32 3.51 -72.11 -76.35
N ILE A 33 4.50 -72.84 -75.83
CA ILE A 33 4.85 -72.78 -74.41
C ILE A 33 5.24 -71.35 -74.01
N ASN A 34 5.79 -70.56 -74.94
CA ASN A 34 6.15 -69.16 -74.66
C ASN A 34 4.93 -68.24 -74.49
N ASP A 35 3.80 -68.54 -75.14
CA ASP A 35 2.56 -67.78 -74.97
C ASP A 35 1.85 -68.10 -73.65
N ILE A 36 2.20 -69.24 -73.03
CA ILE A 36 1.69 -69.70 -71.72
C ILE A 36 2.59 -69.24 -70.57
N LYS A 37 3.82 -68.77 -70.85
CA LYS A 37 4.68 -68.19 -69.83
C LYS A 37 4.02 -66.92 -69.33
N VAL A 38 3.42 -67.00 -68.14
CA VAL A 38 3.17 -65.83 -67.29
C VAL A 38 4.47 -65.04 -67.26
N SER A 39 4.45 -63.80 -67.76
CA SER A 39 5.62 -62.93 -67.74
C SER A 39 6.21 -62.96 -66.34
N ILE A 40 7.46 -63.43 -66.22
CA ILE A 40 8.16 -63.60 -64.94
C ILE A 40 8.58 -62.21 -64.48
N TYR A 41 7.60 -61.41 -64.07
CA TYR A 41 7.81 -60.09 -63.52
C TYR A 41 8.13 -60.25 -62.04
N ASP A 42 9.40 -60.09 -61.66
CA ASP A 42 9.94 -60.45 -60.33
C ASP A 42 9.79 -59.30 -59.30
N ALA A 43 8.79 -58.43 -59.46
CA ALA A 43 8.54 -57.29 -58.57
C ALA A 43 7.08 -57.24 -58.07
N LEU A 44 6.90 -56.67 -56.88
CA LEU A 44 5.61 -56.56 -56.16
C LEU A 44 4.93 -55.20 -56.35
N ASP A 45 5.24 -54.48 -57.43
CA ASP A 45 4.78 -53.11 -57.72
C ASP A 45 3.80 -53.02 -58.90
N TYR A 46 3.36 -54.16 -59.44
CA TYR A 46 2.48 -54.19 -60.61
C TYR A 46 1.04 -53.83 -60.26
N SER A 47 0.48 -52.81 -60.92
CA SER A 47 -0.84 -52.25 -60.62
C SER A 47 -1.98 -52.70 -61.55
N THR A 48 -1.67 -53.47 -62.60
CA THR A 48 -2.67 -54.00 -63.54
C THR A 48 -3.10 -55.41 -63.13
N ALA A 49 -4.41 -55.68 -63.11
CA ALA A 49 -4.97 -56.96 -62.72
C ALA A 49 -4.56 -58.10 -63.69
N GLY A 50 -4.40 -59.33 -63.18
CA GLY A 50 -4.25 -60.55 -63.98
C GLY A 50 -2.87 -61.20 -63.97
N MET A 51 -1.89 -60.66 -63.25
CA MET A 51 -0.58 -61.33 -63.08
C MET A 51 -0.64 -62.31 -61.91
N SER A 52 -0.19 -63.54 -62.14
CA SER A 52 -0.03 -64.54 -61.07
C SER A 52 1.27 -64.29 -60.32
N LEU A 53 1.24 -64.30 -58.99
CA LEU A 53 2.45 -64.30 -58.18
C LEU A 53 3.19 -65.63 -58.36
N ASP A 54 4.52 -65.57 -58.51
CA ASP A 54 5.33 -66.78 -58.41
C ASP A 54 5.46 -67.24 -56.95
N ALA A 55 6.03 -68.44 -56.73
CA ALA A 55 6.19 -68.98 -55.38
C ALA A 55 7.12 -68.14 -54.47
N ARG A 56 8.10 -67.42 -55.05
CA ARG A 56 9.05 -66.57 -54.30
C ARG A 56 8.35 -65.30 -53.83
N GLN A 57 7.60 -64.66 -54.71
CA GLN A 57 6.77 -63.49 -54.42
C GLN A 57 5.67 -63.80 -53.41
N GLY A 58 5.00 -64.95 -53.56
CA GLY A 58 4.02 -65.44 -52.60
C GLY A 58 4.64 -65.65 -51.20
N LYS A 59 5.87 -66.17 -51.13
CA LYS A 59 6.61 -66.28 -49.86
C LYS A 59 6.95 -64.92 -49.26
N ILE A 60 7.43 -63.97 -50.07
CA ILE A 60 7.75 -62.60 -49.59
C ILE A 60 6.50 -61.92 -49.03
N LEU A 61 5.38 -61.98 -49.76
CA LEU A 61 4.11 -61.41 -49.30
C LEU A 61 3.63 -62.09 -48.02
N LYS A 62 3.74 -63.42 -47.93
CA LYS A 62 3.43 -64.16 -46.71
C LYS A 62 4.31 -63.72 -45.54
N ASP A 63 5.62 -63.61 -45.73
CA ASP A 63 6.56 -63.17 -44.68
C ASP A 63 6.24 -61.73 -44.21
N LEU A 64 5.86 -60.84 -45.13
CA LEU A 64 5.40 -59.47 -44.80
C LEU A 64 4.08 -59.48 -44.01
N ILE A 65 3.09 -60.27 -44.45
CA ILE A 65 1.80 -60.42 -43.77
C ILE A 65 1.99 -61.03 -42.38
N ASP A 66 2.83 -62.06 -42.25
CA ASP A 66 3.16 -62.68 -40.98
C ASP A 66 3.83 -61.66 -40.04
N THR A 67 4.76 -60.84 -40.55
CA THR A 67 5.38 -59.76 -39.78
C THR A 67 4.34 -58.73 -39.30
N ILE A 68 3.42 -58.31 -40.18
CA ILE A 68 2.32 -57.40 -39.82
C ILE A 68 1.42 -58.02 -38.76
N ASN A 69 1.03 -59.28 -38.93
CA ASN A 69 0.20 -60.00 -37.96
C ASN A 69 0.91 -60.20 -36.63
N ILE A 70 2.22 -60.46 -36.63
CA ILE A 70 3.04 -60.46 -35.41
C ILE A 70 2.99 -59.10 -34.74
N VAL A 71 3.12 -57.99 -35.48
CA VAL A 71 3.03 -56.63 -34.91
C VAL A 71 1.64 -56.32 -34.37
N LEU A 72 0.57 -56.72 -35.08
CA LEU A 72 -0.82 -56.48 -34.70
C LEU A 72 -1.30 -57.37 -33.54
N ALA A 73 -0.85 -58.62 -33.50
CA ALA A 73 -1.18 -59.59 -32.45
C ALA A 73 -0.20 -59.54 -31.29
N SER A 74 1.01 -59.00 -31.49
CA SER A 74 1.83 -58.63 -30.36
C SER A 74 1.07 -57.54 -29.62
N ASP A 75 0.75 -57.80 -28.36
CA ASP A 75 0.65 -56.76 -27.33
C ASP A 75 2.03 -56.10 -27.21
N ASN A 76 2.52 -55.48 -28.29
CA ASN A 76 3.87 -54.97 -28.33
C ASN A 76 3.93 -53.92 -27.24
N PHE A 77 4.79 -54.16 -26.26
CA PHE A 77 4.97 -53.34 -25.05
C PHE A 77 5.32 -51.87 -25.35
N ASN A 78 5.41 -51.45 -26.61
CA ASN A 78 5.74 -50.10 -27.02
C ASN A 78 4.55 -49.28 -27.53
N LEU A 79 3.69 -49.69 -28.48
CA LEU A 79 2.68 -48.73 -28.99
C LEU A 79 1.53 -48.48 -28.00
N SER A 80 0.93 -49.55 -27.46
CA SER A 80 -0.16 -49.42 -26.46
C SER A 80 0.35 -48.79 -25.17
N THR A 81 1.56 -49.15 -24.74
CA THR A 81 2.18 -48.58 -23.54
C THR A 81 2.61 -47.12 -23.74
N ILE A 82 3.19 -46.77 -24.89
CA ILE A 82 3.55 -45.37 -25.22
C ILE A 82 2.29 -44.51 -25.28
N GLN A 83 1.18 -45.00 -25.85
CA GLN A 83 -0.07 -44.26 -25.86
C GLN A 83 -0.59 -44.02 -24.44
N LYS A 84 -0.62 -45.05 -23.59
CA LYS A 84 -1.00 -44.90 -22.17
C LYS A 84 -0.09 -43.92 -21.42
N LEU A 85 1.21 -43.91 -21.72
CA LEU A 85 2.14 -42.92 -21.16
C LEU A 85 1.85 -41.51 -21.66
N ALA A 86 1.52 -41.34 -22.95
CA ALA A 86 1.14 -40.06 -23.52
C ALA A 86 -0.13 -39.51 -22.85
N ASP A 87 -1.16 -40.35 -22.72
CA ASP A 87 -2.42 -39.99 -22.05
C ASP A 87 -2.15 -39.59 -20.58
N ALA A 88 -1.33 -40.38 -19.86
CA ALA A 88 -0.96 -40.07 -18.48
C ALA A 88 -0.16 -38.75 -18.36
N ILE A 89 0.74 -38.46 -19.30
CA ILE A 89 1.47 -37.18 -19.34
C ILE A 89 0.52 -36.02 -19.61
N GLU A 90 -0.46 -36.19 -20.50
CA GLU A 90 -1.47 -35.17 -20.79
C GLU A 90 -2.35 -34.90 -19.56
N GLU A 91 -2.80 -35.94 -18.85
CA GLU A 91 -3.51 -35.80 -17.58
C GLU A 91 -2.67 -35.09 -16.52
N LEU A 92 -1.38 -35.43 -16.39
CA LEU A 92 -0.45 -34.76 -15.48
C LEU A 92 -0.26 -33.28 -15.84
N GLN A 93 -0.14 -32.94 -17.13
CA GLN A 93 -0.04 -31.55 -17.59
C GLN A 93 -1.31 -30.77 -17.25
N ASN A 94 -2.49 -31.33 -17.52
CA ASN A 94 -3.76 -30.72 -17.18
C ASN A 94 -3.91 -30.54 -15.66
N SER A 95 -3.50 -31.53 -14.87
CA SER A 95 -3.47 -31.44 -13.40
C SER A 95 -2.50 -30.35 -12.90
N LEU A 96 -1.31 -30.24 -13.48
CA LEU A 96 -0.35 -29.19 -13.13
C LEU A 96 -0.87 -27.80 -13.50
N ASN A 97 -1.43 -27.62 -14.69
CA ASN A 97 -1.99 -26.35 -15.16
C ASN A 97 -3.19 -25.90 -14.32
N THR A 98 -3.97 -26.85 -13.80
CA THR A 98 -5.13 -26.53 -12.94
C THR A 98 -4.72 -26.25 -11.50
N ASN A 99 -3.70 -26.92 -10.97
CA ASN A 99 -3.27 -26.79 -9.58
C ASN A 99 -2.26 -25.67 -9.35
N LEU A 100 -1.39 -25.35 -10.31
CA LEU A 100 -0.45 -24.23 -10.23
C LEU A 100 -1.09 -22.94 -10.73
N ILE A 101 -1.19 -21.92 -9.88
CA ILE A 101 -1.74 -20.61 -10.27
C ILE A 101 -0.62 -19.57 -10.40
N ASN A 102 -0.67 -18.81 -11.49
CA ASN A 102 0.19 -17.63 -11.72
C ASN A 102 -0.63 -16.34 -11.73
N ASP A 103 -1.57 -16.20 -10.80
CA ASP A 103 -2.40 -15.02 -10.59
C ASP A 103 -2.84 -14.93 -9.12
N LEU A 104 -3.44 -13.79 -8.73
CA LEU A 104 -3.93 -13.53 -7.36
C LEU A 104 -5.46 -13.42 -7.29
N THR A 105 -6.16 -13.73 -8.38
CA THR A 105 -7.61 -13.64 -8.53
C THR A 105 -8.29 -15.00 -8.42
N SER A 106 -7.58 -16.06 -8.75
CA SER A 106 -7.97 -17.46 -8.73
C SER A 106 -7.43 -18.12 -7.45
N GLY A 107 -8.14 -19.08 -6.87
CA GLY A 107 -7.72 -19.72 -5.62
C GLY A 107 -8.43 -21.04 -5.33
N GLY A 108 -8.12 -21.63 -4.17
CA GLY A 108 -8.71 -22.87 -3.68
C GLY A 108 -7.75 -23.60 -2.74
N VAL A 109 -8.29 -24.39 -1.81
CA VAL A 109 -7.48 -25.12 -0.80
C VAL A 109 -6.55 -26.17 -1.40
N THR A 110 -6.76 -26.56 -2.66
CA THR A 110 -5.96 -27.55 -3.40
C THR A 110 -5.00 -26.93 -4.42
N LYS A 111 -5.02 -25.61 -4.58
CA LYS A 111 -4.18 -24.92 -5.58
C LYS A 111 -2.92 -24.34 -4.94
N ALA A 112 -1.79 -24.47 -5.60
CA ALA A 112 -0.49 -23.95 -5.17
C ALA A 112 -0.10 -22.71 -5.99
N LEU A 113 0.56 -21.76 -5.33
CA LEU A 113 1.06 -20.56 -5.99
C LEU A 113 2.38 -20.86 -6.70
N THR A 114 2.52 -20.39 -7.94
CA THR A 114 3.80 -20.47 -8.66
C THR A 114 4.86 -19.59 -8.02
N ALA A 115 6.14 -19.94 -8.21
CA ALA A 115 7.26 -19.17 -7.68
C ALA A 115 7.30 -17.73 -8.22
N GLU A 116 6.91 -17.53 -9.49
CA GLU A 116 6.88 -16.20 -10.10
C GLU A 116 5.82 -15.30 -9.44
N MET A 117 4.60 -15.81 -9.24
CA MET A 117 3.58 -15.07 -8.50
C MET A 117 3.95 -14.89 -7.02
N GLY A 118 4.73 -15.82 -6.45
CA GLY A 118 5.35 -15.68 -5.13
C GLY A 118 6.30 -14.46 -5.05
N LYS A 119 7.12 -14.19 -6.07
CA LYS A 119 7.95 -12.98 -6.14
C LYS A 119 7.11 -11.71 -6.24
N VAL A 120 6.06 -11.74 -7.06
CA VAL A 120 5.13 -10.60 -7.22
C VAL A 120 4.51 -10.25 -5.86
N LEU A 121 3.97 -11.24 -5.14
CA LEU A 121 3.46 -11.04 -3.80
C LEU A 121 4.54 -10.51 -2.86
N GLN A 122 5.76 -11.06 -2.95
CA GLN A 122 6.84 -10.61 -2.08
C GLN A 122 7.26 -9.17 -2.31
N ASN A 123 7.13 -8.63 -3.52
CA ASN A 123 7.50 -7.26 -3.86
C ASN A 123 6.37 -6.25 -3.59
N ASN A 124 5.12 -6.68 -3.74
CA ASN A 124 3.93 -5.82 -3.61
C ASN A 124 3.33 -5.83 -2.21
N LYS A 125 3.85 -6.69 -1.33
CA LYS A 125 3.51 -6.76 0.08
C LYS A 125 3.70 -5.40 0.75
N VAL A 126 2.69 -4.96 1.49
CA VAL A 126 2.66 -3.65 2.15
C VAL A 126 3.85 -3.47 3.10
N ASP A 127 4.30 -4.53 3.75
CA ASP A 127 5.48 -4.54 4.62
C ASP A 127 6.83 -4.35 3.91
N LYS A 128 6.86 -4.38 2.57
CA LYS A 128 8.05 -4.07 1.79
C LYS A 128 8.15 -2.60 1.39
N LEU A 129 7.08 -1.84 1.52
CA LEU A 129 7.12 -0.41 1.27
C LEU A 129 7.97 0.27 2.36
N THR A 130 8.94 1.09 1.96
CA THR A 130 9.78 1.83 2.90
C THR A 130 8.92 2.66 3.85
N GLY A 131 9.12 2.47 5.15
CA GLY A 131 8.34 3.14 6.19
C GLY A 131 7.09 2.37 6.64
N LYS A 132 6.73 1.25 6.01
CA LYS A 132 5.68 0.35 6.49
C LYS A 132 6.33 -0.92 7.06
N GLY A 133 5.91 -1.33 8.26
CA GLY A 133 6.43 -2.52 8.94
C GLY A 133 5.40 -3.65 9.01
N LEU A 134 5.85 -4.84 9.42
CA LEU A 134 5.00 -6.01 9.77
C LEU A 134 4.31 -5.86 11.14
N SER A 135 4.68 -4.85 11.91
CA SER A 135 4.24 -4.64 13.30
C SER A 135 2.99 -3.78 13.37
N THR A 136 2.28 -3.88 14.49
CA THR A 136 1.07 -3.20 15.00
C THR A 136 0.80 -1.72 14.69
N GLU A 137 1.60 -1.04 13.88
CA GLU A 137 1.49 0.39 13.61
C GLU A 137 1.68 0.70 12.11
N ASP A 138 0.59 1.14 11.46
CA ASP A 138 0.46 1.43 10.02
C ASP A 138 1.23 2.67 9.53
N TYR A 139 1.78 3.46 10.45
CA TYR A 139 2.33 4.79 10.19
C TYR A 139 3.77 4.78 9.69
N SER A 140 4.03 5.56 8.63
CA SER A 140 5.39 5.86 8.15
C SER A 140 6.22 6.65 9.16
N SER A 141 7.55 6.60 9.03
CA SER A 141 8.45 7.42 9.87
C SER A 141 8.14 8.91 9.81
N ALA A 142 7.68 9.41 8.65
CA ALA A 142 7.27 10.80 8.48
C ALA A 142 5.96 11.13 9.21
N GLU A 143 4.99 10.21 9.19
CA GLU A 143 3.73 10.35 9.92
C GLU A 143 3.93 10.23 11.43
N LYS A 144 4.78 9.30 11.88
CA LYS A 144 5.19 9.20 13.29
C LYS A 144 5.86 10.49 13.76
N ALA A 145 6.75 11.08 12.96
CA ALA A 145 7.33 12.37 13.29
C ALA A 145 6.27 13.48 13.42
N LYS A 146 5.24 13.50 12.56
CA LYS A 146 4.11 14.44 12.69
C LYS A 146 3.24 14.16 13.93
N LEU A 147 3.03 12.89 14.28
CA LEU A 147 2.26 12.48 15.46
C LEU A 147 3.00 12.79 16.77
N VAL A 148 4.33 12.71 16.79
CA VAL A 148 5.15 13.15 17.94
C VAL A 148 4.92 14.64 18.26
N TYR A 149 4.57 15.47 17.28
CA TYR A 149 4.18 16.87 17.54
C TYR A 149 2.76 17.01 18.12
N ILE A 150 1.92 15.99 17.98
CA ILE A 150 0.53 15.98 18.45
C ILE A 150 0.45 15.33 19.85
N ASP A 151 1.29 14.34 20.15
CA ASP A 151 1.43 13.69 21.46
C ASP A 151 2.25 14.53 22.45
N GLN A 152 1.78 15.74 22.72
CA GLN A 152 2.27 16.61 23.79
C GLN A 152 1.42 16.41 25.06
N THR A 153 1.17 15.17 25.47
CA THR A 153 0.36 14.90 26.66
C THR A 153 1.11 15.18 27.95
N LYS A 154 1.25 16.46 28.29
CA LYS A 154 0.54 17.12 29.40
C LYS A 154 0.39 18.59 28.98
N ASP A 155 -0.82 19.15 29.03
CA ASP A 155 -1.04 20.60 28.81
C ASP A 155 -0.12 21.50 29.68
N ILE A 156 0.47 20.94 30.73
CA ILE A 156 1.45 21.56 31.63
C ILE A 156 2.79 21.87 30.94
N GLU A 157 3.17 21.15 29.88
CA GLU A 157 4.48 21.28 29.20
C GLU A 157 4.36 21.84 27.78
N LYS A 158 3.15 22.14 27.31
CA LYS A 158 2.98 22.86 26.05
C LYS A 158 3.66 24.22 26.21
N PRO A 159 4.58 24.62 25.32
CA PRO A 159 5.10 25.98 25.34
C PRO A 159 3.90 26.91 25.18
N ILE A 160 3.51 27.57 26.26
CA ILE A 160 2.73 28.79 26.19
C ILE A 160 3.49 29.63 25.17
N SER A 161 2.86 29.92 24.03
CA SER A 161 3.54 30.72 23.00
C SER A 161 4.09 31.98 23.67
N THR A 162 5.26 32.45 23.27
CA THR A 162 5.86 33.66 23.86
C THR A 162 4.86 34.82 23.92
N ALA A 163 3.94 34.87 22.95
CA ALA A 163 2.81 35.80 22.90
C ALA A 163 1.79 35.61 24.04
N GLN A 164 1.41 34.38 24.39
CA GLN A 164 0.50 34.10 25.50
C GLN A 164 1.13 34.37 26.86
N LEU A 165 2.43 34.10 27.04
CA LEU A 165 3.15 34.42 28.28
C LEU A 165 3.25 35.93 28.47
N ALA A 166 3.56 36.66 27.39
CA ALA A 166 3.56 38.12 27.40
C ALA A 166 2.15 38.69 27.71
N ALA A 167 1.10 38.11 27.12
CA ALA A 167 -0.28 38.52 27.38
C ALA A 167 -0.72 38.25 28.82
N LEU A 168 -0.28 37.14 29.44
CA LEU A 168 -0.62 36.82 30.83
C LEU A 168 0.17 37.67 31.83
N ALA A 169 1.46 37.91 31.59
CA ALA A 169 2.27 38.84 32.37
C ALA A 169 1.70 40.27 32.32
N SER A 170 1.09 40.65 31.19
CA SER A 170 0.38 41.93 31.03
C SER A 170 -1.00 41.97 31.71
N LYS A 171 -1.55 40.82 32.13
CA LYS A 171 -2.81 40.71 32.88
C LYS A 171 -2.59 40.62 34.39
N GLN A 172 -1.39 40.33 34.86
CA GLN A 172 -1.09 40.33 36.29
C GLN A 172 -0.94 41.79 36.76
N ASP A 173 -1.71 42.17 37.78
CA ASP A 173 -1.75 43.53 38.30
C ASP A 173 -0.53 43.86 39.19
N ILE A 174 0.65 43.87 38.57
CA ILE A 174 1.90 44.31 39.20
C ILE A 174 2.11 45.80 38.93
N VAL A 175 1.37 46.39 37.97
CA VAL A 175 1.58 47.76 37.49
C VAL A 175 0.65 48.77 38.19
N ASN A 176 -0.44 48.38 38.88
CA ASN A 176 -1.34 49.33 39.55
C ASN A 176 -0.99 49.62 41.02
N GLN A 177 0.13 49.12 41.53
CA GLN A 177 0.59 49.40 42.90
C GLN A 177 1.93 50.15 42.91
N VAL A 178 2.10 51.06 43.87
CA VAL A 178 3.34 51.80 44.11
C VAL A 178 3.68 51.72 45.58
N GLU A 179 4.95 51.47 45.91
CA GLU A 179 5.43 51.50 47.30
C GLU A 179 6.24 52.78 47.56
N VAL A 180 6.00 53.39 48.71
CA VAL A 180 6.66 54.62 49.15
C VAL A 180 7.25 54.43 50.55
N SER A 181 8.57 54.60 50.66
CA SER A 181 9.31 54.41 51.91
C SER A 181 10.12 55.64 52.32
N THR A 182 10.02 56.74 51.58
CA THR A 182 10.72 58.00 51.84
C THR A 182 9.80 59.19 51.56
N SER A 183 9.98 60.27 52.33
CA SER A 183 9.29 61.53 52.09
C SER A 183 9.64 62.08 50.71
N GLN A 184 8.63 62.43 49.93
CA GLN A 184 8.79 62.89 48.56
C GLN A 184 7.60 63.69 48.07
N ILE A 185 7.75 64.24 46.87
CA ILE A 185 6.64 64.87 46.15
C ILE A 185 5.73 63.78 45.57
N ALA A 186 4.42 63.99 45.58
CA ALA A 186 3.46 63.12 44.91
C ALA A 186 3.75 63.06 43.39
N GLN A 187 3.92 61.85 42.85
CA GLN A 187 4.34 61.64 41.47
C GLN A 187 3.14 61.46 40.53
N SER A 188 3.25 61.95 39.29
CA SER A 188 2.23 61.73 38.25
C SER A 188 1.95 60.24 37.98
N SER A 189 2.94 59.38 38.20
CA SER A 189 2.83 57.92 38.03
C SER A 189 1.88 57.25 39.03
N TRP A 190 1.49 57.92 40.12
CA TRP A 190 0.55 57.37 41.11
C TRP A 190 -0.91 57.51 40.67
N HIS A 191 -1.18 58.29 39.63
CA HIS A 191 -2.54 58.52 39.16
C HIS A 191 -3.24 57.20 38.81
N GLY A 192 -4.38 56.93 39.46
CA GLY A 192 -5.18 55.73 39.25
C GLY A 192 -4.57 54.45 39.84
N LYS A 193 -3.54 54.57 40.69
CA LYS A 193 -2.87 53.45 41.36
C LYS A 193 -3.17 53.41 42.84
N THR A 194 -2.91 52.26 43.46
CA THR A 194 -2.84 52.10 44.91
C THR A 194 -1.41 52.40 45.38
N VAL A 195 -1.25 53.30 46.35
CA VAL A 195 0.04 53.71 46.91
C VAL A 195 0.16 53.20 48.34
N PHE A 196 1.10 52.30 48.58
CA PHE A 196 1.41 51.76 49.90
C PHE A 196 2.54 52.56 50.56
N PHE A 197 2.27 53.12 51.73
CA PHE A 197 3.26 53.83 52.55
C PHE A 197 3.82 52.88 53.61
N LYS A 198 5.14 52.66 53.57
CA LYS A 198 5.81 51.58 54.33
C LYS A 198 6.56 52.09 55.57
N THR A 199 6.80 53.38 55.66
CA THR A 199 7.55 54.04 56.73
C THR A 199 6.92 55.39 57.04
N ASN A 200 7.33 56.03 58.13
CA ASN A 200 6.90 57.40 58.41
C ASN A 200 7.38 58.34 57.30
N VAL A 201 6.43 58.94 56.58
CA VAL A 201 6.74 59.80 55.43
C VAL A 201 5.92 61.08 55.46
N THR A 202 6.49 62.10 54.81
CA THR A 202 5.80 63.35 54.48
C THR A 202 5.65 63.42 52.97
N ILE A 203 4.41 63.49 52.48
CA ILE A 203 4.14 63.66 51.05
C ILE A 203 3.80 65.10 50.73
N THR A 204 4.56 65.68 49.81
CA THR A 204 4.34 67.03 49.31
C THR A 204 3.50 67.00 48.05
N ILE A 205 2.34 67.66 48.05
CA ILE A 205 1.59 67.91 46.83
C ILE A 205 2.27 69.04 46.06
N PRO A 206 2.77 68.79 44.83
CA PRO A 206 3.55 69.79 44.10
C PRO A 206 2.67 70.91 43.56
N ALA A 207 3.24 72.10 43.38
CA ALA A 207 2.57 73.27 42.79
C ALA A 207 1.99 73.00 41.38
N SER A 208 2.64 72.15 40.60
CA SER A 208 2.27 71.80 39.22
C SER A 208 2.71 70.36 38.88
N GLY A 209 2.47 69.91 37.65
CA GLY A 209 2.99 68.62 37.15
C GLY A 209 2.15 67.37 37.46
N LEU A 210 1.03 67.51 38.18
CA LEU A 210 0.05 66.43 38.31
C LEU A 210 -0.89 66.44 37.09
N PRO A 211 -1.28 65.26 36.56
CA PRO A 211 -2.25 65.16 35.47
C PRO A 211 -3.64 65.68 35.90
N PRO A 212 -4.46 66.21 34.98
CA PRO A 212 -5.83 66.63 35.29
C PRO A 212 -6.66 65.51 35.92
N GLY A 213 -7.38 65.82 37.00
CA GLY A 213 -8.18 64.82 37.74
C GLY A 213 -7.32 63.82 38.51
N TYR A 214 -6.07 64.19 38.85
CA TYR A 214 -5.16 63.35 39.62
C TYR A 214 -5.84 62.76 40.85
N THR A 215 -5.76 61.44 40.97
CA THR A 215 -6.34 60.66 42.06
C THR A 215 -5.50 59.43 42.32
N PHE A 216 -5.41 59.00 43.57
CA PHE A 216 -4.86 57.71 43.95
C PHE A 216 -5.50 57.22 45.25
N GLU A 217 -5.49 55.91 45.45
CA GLU A 217 -5.87 55.29 46.72
C GLU A 217 -4.61 55.05 47.54
N GLY A 218 -4.56 55.56 48.76
CA GLY A 218 -3.43 55.40 49.66
C GLY A 218 -3.73 54.39 50.76
N ALA A 219 -2.73 53.60 51.13
CA ALA A 219 -2.80 52.71 52.28
C ALA A 219 -1.53 52.85 53.13
N THR A 220 -1.68 53.10 54.43
CA THR A 220 -0.55 53.09 55.38
C THR A 220 -0.38 51.69 55.95
N LEU A 221 0.84 51.14 55.88
CA LEU A 221 1.15 49.84 56.46
C LEU A 221 1.38 49.94 57.98
N PRO A 222 1.46 48.81 58.70
CA PRO A 222 1.79 48.82 60.12
C PRO A 222 3.10 49.56 60.42
N GLY A 223 3.10 50.43 61.44
CA GLY A 223 4.24 51.24 61.85
C GLY A 223 4.51 52.50 61.01
N CYS A 224 3.61 52.83 60.07
CA CYS A 224 3.71 54.01 59.20
C CYS A 224 2.74 55.12 59.63
N THR A 225 3.25 56.34 59.73
CA THR A 225 2.47 57.58 59.83
C THR A 225 2.72 58.44 58.59
N LEU A 226 1.64 58.98 58.00
CA LEU A 226 1.72 59.80 56.81
C LEU A 226 1.29 61.24 57.13
N THR A 227 2.18 62.18 56.82
CA THR A 227 1.95 63.62 56.96
C THR A 227 1.94 64.29 55.59
N TRP A 228 1.31 65.46 55.50
CA TRP A 228 1.08 66.14 54.24
C TRP A 228 1.65 67.55 54.24
N THR A 229 2.22 67.94 53.11
CA THR A 229 2.52 69.33 52.79
C THR A 229 1.98 69.65 51.40
N ILE A 230 1.74 70.92 51.12
CA ILE A 230 1.19 71.37 49.83
C ILE A 230 1.89 72.66 49.41
N ALA A 231 2.26 72.74 48.14
CA ALA A 231 2.89 73.92 47.57
C ALA A 231 1.88 74.77 46.79
N ALA A 232 1.89 76.09 47.04
CA ALA A 232 1.07 77.06 46.29
C ALA A 232 1.36 76.95 44.78
N PRO A 233 0.35 77.10 43.89
CA PRO A 233 -0.99 77.64 44.14
C PRO A 233 -2.01 76.63 44.69
N LYS A 234 -1.63 75.36 44.91
CA LYS A 234 -2.55 74.35 45.40
C LYS A 234 -2.86 74.53 46.88
N ALA A 235 -4.07 74.18 47.27
CA ALA A 235 -4.56 74.27 48.64
C ALA A 235 -5.47 73.08 48.97
N TRP A 236 -5.56 72.77 50.26
CA TRP A 236 -6.50 71.78 50.76
C TRP A 236 -7.90 72.38 50.81
N ALA A 237 -8.79 71.86 49.97
CA ALA A 237 -10.14 72.40 49.80
C ALA A 237 -11.03 72.22 51.05
N MET A 238 -10.68 71.28 51.93
CA MET A 238 -11.41 70.98 53.18
C MET A 238 -10.61 71.37 54.44
N GLY A 239 -9.58 72.22 54.29
CA GLY A 239 -8.65 72.56 55.38
C GLY A 239 -7.47 71.58 55.47
N ALA A 240 -6.45 71.95 56.25
CA ALA A 240 -5.25 71.13 56.38
C ALA A 240 -5.58 69.73 56.94
N PRO A 241 -5.16 68.65 56.27
CA PRO A 241 -5.49 67.31 56.68
C PRO A 241 -4.73 66.91 57.95
N PRO A 242 -5.34 66.05 58.81
CA PRO A 242 -4.63 65.47 59.94
C PRO A 242 -3.55 64.49 59.46
N THR A 243 -2.65 64.12 60.38
CA THR A 243 -1.73 62.99 60.17
C THR A 243 -2.53 61.70 60.02
N ILE A 244 -2.27 60.94 58.96
CA ILE A 244 -2.88 59.63 58.75
C ILE A 244 -2.10 58.58 59.56
N ALA A 245 -2.82 57.85 60.42
CA ALA A 245 -2.26 56.79 61.24
C ALA A 245 -1.90 55.54 60.40
N GLU A 246 -1.24 54.56 61.02
CA GLU A 246 -0.98 53.26 60.38
C GLU A 246 -2.28 52.52 60.05
N LYS A 247 -2.22 51.53 59.15
CA LYS A 247 -3.33 50.62 58.80
C LYS A 247 -4.60 51.34 58.33
N SER A 248 -4.44 52.48 57.68
CA SER A 248 -5.53 53.33 57.21
C SER A 248 -5.58 53.35 55.69
N ILE A 249 -6.77 53.53 55.12
CA ILE A 249 -6.99 53.68 53.67
C ILE A 249 -7.61 55.05 53.44
N PHE A 250 -7.12 55.77 52.44
CA PHE A 250 -7.61 57.09 52.09
C PHE A 250 -7.62 57.28 50.57
N THR A 251 -8.32 58.32 50.12
CA THR A 251 -8.31 58.73 48.71
C THR A 251 -7.89 60.18 48.64
N LEU A 252 -6.86 60.47 47.84
CA LEU A 252 -6.48 61.83 47.49
C LEU A 252 -6.98 62.14 46.09
N MET A 253 -7.64 63.28 45.91
CA MET A 253 -8.20 63.70 44.63
C MET A 253 -7.96 65.19 44.38
N GLN A 254 -7.56 65.53 43.16
CA GLN A 254 -7.55 66.89 42.64
C GLN A 254 -8.86 67.18 41.92
N GLN A 255 -9.49 68.33 42.20
CA GLN A 255 -10.72 68.72 41.51
C GLN A 255 -10.47 68.88 40.02
N MET A 256 -11.32 68.28 39.18
CA MET A 256 -11.18 68.38 37.73
C MET A 256 -11.48 69.79 37.20
N SER A 257 -12.43 70.51 37.82
CA SER A 257 -12.79 71.87 37.43
C SER A 257 -11.85 72.96 37.97
N ASP A 258 -11.06 72.66 39.01
CA ASP A 258 -10.06 73.56 39.59
C ASP A 258 -8.87 72.76 40.15
N SER A 259 -7.78 72.71 39.40
CA SER A 259 -6.59 71.94 39.77
C SER A 259 -5.88 72.42 41.03
N ASN A 260 -6.23 73.59 41.56
CA ASN A 260 -5.67 74.09 42.82
C ASN A 260 -6.33 73.45 44.05
N ASN A 261 -7.53 72.91 43.90
CA ASN A 261 -8.27 72.29 44.99
C ASN A 261 -7.89 70.81 45.13
N ILE A 262 -7.31 70.48 46.28
CA ILE A 262 -6.96 69.11 46.66
C ILE A 262 -7.85 68.65 47.80
N TYR A 263 -8.44 67.48 47.62
CA TYR A 263 -9.29 66.79 48.58
C TYR A 263 -8.57 65.55 49.10
N LEU A 264 -8.81 65.26 50.38
CA LEU A 264 -8.36 64.06 51.03
C LEU A 264 -9.55 63.48 51.79
N PHE A 265 -9.94 62.25 51.45
CA PHE A 265 -11.07 61.54 52.03
C PHE A 265 -10.60 60.27 52.73
N GLY A 266 -11.36 59.78 53.71
CA GLY A 266 -11.04 58.56 54.45
C GLY A 266 -9.90 58.72 55.47
N VAL A 267 -9.69 59.93 55.95
CA VAL A 267 -8.73 60.25 57.03
C VAL A 267 -9.29 59.97 58.42
#